data_AF-A0A5C8JLW3-F1
#
_entry.id   AF-A0A5C8JLW3-F1
#
_cell.length_a   1.000
_cell.length_b   1.000
_cell.length_c   1.000
_cell.angle_alpha   90.00
_cell.angle_beta   90.00
_cell.angle_gamma   90.00
#
_symmetry.space_group_name_H-M   'P 1'
#
loop_
_entity.id
_entity.type
_entity.pdbx_description
1 polymer ?
#
loop_
_entity_poly.entity_id
_entity_poly.type
_entity_poly.pdbx_seq_one_letter_code
_entity_poly.pdbx_strand_id
1 'polypeptide(L)'
;MRGKRRAPRPRIPWRSPWTPLACLAGLLATGAIAVLGGMAKDVVLIVDGRRQEVRSFADSVHELLADHDVPFGDGDLVRPGARAPLADGVRVEVRHARPITLTVDGRTSRRLVTATTVRDALAELDMAALRGRMSAPRYEPVPLSGMALIIYTRRTVHIVANGTRRDVTTTGRTVRQVLKRAGISYEPGSLIRPPLRAFPGEGSVITVLPPRTEPVGDEVMRLDWDALAMCESGGDPTAYNPSGPYYGLYQFSLPMWQLVGGTGMPHAWPPEEQTYRAQLLYQRVAGRWQEQWPNCGAHLFG
;
A
#
# COMPACT_ATOMS: atom_id res chain seq x y z
N MET A 1 -5.93 97.46 -8.13
CA MET A 1 -5.14 96.21 -8.12
C MET A 1 -3.67 96.55 -8.01
N ARG A 2 -2.97 96.17 -6.93
CA ARG A 2 -1.55 96.52 -6.67
C ARG A 2 -0.77 95.22 -6.43
N GLY A 3 0.09 94.84 -7.38
CA GLY A 3 0.88 93.61 -7.34
C GLY A 3 2.01 93.65 -6.32
N LYS A 4 2.15 92.58 -5.52
CA LYS A 4 3.22 92.39 -4.53
C LYS A 4 4.55 92.06 -5.24
N ARG A 5 5.62 92.80 -4.90
CA ARG A 5 7.00 92.54 -5.37
C ARG A 5 7.58 91.30 -4.65
N ARG A 6 8.26 90.42 -5.39
CA ARG A 6 9.01 89.26 -4.86
C ARG A 6 10.35 89.71 -4.27
N ALA A 7 10.74 89.12 -3.14
CA ALA A 7 12.04 89.33 -2.50
C ALA A 7 13.20 88.63 -3.27
N PRO A 8 14.43 89.18 -3.21
CA PRO A 8 15.59 88.58 -3.90
C PRO A 8 16.07 87.30 -3.19
N ARG A 9 16.50 86.31 -3.99
CA ARG A 9 17.10 85.06 -3.47
C ARG A 9 18.51 85.32 -2.93
N PRO A 10 18.91 84.74 -1.79
CA PRO A 10 20.27 84.90 -1.26
C PRO A 10 21.30 84.20 -2.16
N ARG A 11 22.50 84.78 -2.24
CA ARG A 11 23.66 84.20 -2.94
C ARG A 11 24.25 83.06 -2.10
N ILE A 12 24.32 81.86 -2.66
CA ILE A 12 24.94 80.69 -2.04
C ILE A 12 26.48 80.87 -2.10
N PRO A 13 27.22 80.89 -0.98
CA PRO A 13 28.67 81.04 -0.98
C PRO A 13 29.33 79.69 -1.32
N TRP A 14 29.93 79.60 -2.51
CA TRP A 14 30.50 78.36 -3.08
C TRP A 14 31.91 78.00 -2.58
N ARG A 15 32.38 78.57 -1.46
CA ARG A 15 33.74 78.35 -0.94
C ARG A 15 33.76 78.23 0.59
N SER A 16 33.16 77.17 1.12
CA SER A 16 33.40 76.72 2.50
C SER A 16 34.61 75.78 2.48
N PRO A 17 35.58 75.89 3.41
CA PRO A 17 36.73 74.98 3.47
C PRO A 17 36.33 73.51 3.75
N TRP A 18 35.06 73.27 4.10
CA TRP A 18 34.51 71.95 4.42
C TRP A 18 33.83 71.25 3.24
N THR A 19 33.59 71.93 2.11
CA THR A 19 33.03 71.27 0.90
C THR A 19 33.88 70.14 0.34
N PRO A 20 35.23 70.21 0.27
CA PRO A 20 36.02 69.08 -0.20
C PRO A 20 35.94 67.87 0.76
N LEU A 21 35.87 68.10 2.07
CA LEU A 21 35.71 67.05 3.08
C LEU A 21 34.32 66.39 3.01
N ALA A 22 33.26 67.17 2.82
CA ALA A 22 31.90 66.65 2.66
C ALA A 22 31.75 65.85 1.35
N CYS A 23 32.36 66.29 0.25
CA CYS A 23 32.39 65.53 -1.00
C CYS A 23 33.19 64.24 -0.87
N LEU A 24 34.34 64.25 -0.19
CA LEU A 24 35.16 63.05 0.05
C LEU A 24 34.42 62.02 0.91
N ALA A 25 33.76 62.48 1.99
CA ALA A 25 32.93 61.63 2.83
C ALA A 25 31.73 61.03 2.06
N GLY A 26 31.08 61.83 1.20
CA GLY A 26 30.02 61.35 0.32
C GLY A 26 30.50 60.31 -0.71
N LEU A 27 31.69 60.49 -1.28
CA LEU A 27 32.33 59.53 -2.20
C LEU A 27 32.74 58.24 -1.50
N LEU A 28 33.28 58.32 -0.29
CA LEU A 28 33.61 57.14 0.52
C LEU A 28 32.34 56.38 0.92
N ALA A 29 31.27 57.07 1.33
CA ALA A 29 30.00 56.46 1.67
C ALA A 29 29.34 55.77 0.45
N THR A 30 29.32 56.42 -0.71
CA THR A 30 28.77 55.83 -1.94
C THR A 30 29.62 54.69 -2.49
N GLY A 31 30.94 54.81 -2.43
CA GLY A 31 31.87 53.72 -2.75
C GLY A 31 31.70 52.50 -1.85
N ALA A 32 31.56 52.70 -0.53
CA ALA A 32 31.31 51.61 0.42
C ALA A 32 29.96 50.91 0.17
N ILE A 33 28.89 51.67 -0.12
CA ILE A 33 27.57 51.12 -0.46
C ILE A 33 27.61 50.32 -1.77
N ALA A 34 28.32 50.80 -2.80
CA ALA A 34 28.47 50.10 -4.07
C ALA A 34 29.29 48.80 -3.93
N VAL A 35 30.36 48.83 -3.13
CA VAL A 35 31.19 47.65 -2.85
C VAL A 35 30.40 46.60 -2.05
N LEU A 36 29.65 47.01 -1.03
CA LEU A 36 28.76 46.11 -0.27
C LEU A 36 27.65 45.52 -1.15
N GLY A 37 27.14 46.29 -2.12
CA GLY A 37 26.12 45.80 -3.06
C GLY A 37 26.59 44.71 -4.01
N GLY A 38 27.87 44.70 -4.39
CA GLY A 38 28.46 43.73 -5.35
C GLY A 38 28.94 42.41 -4.76
N MET A 39 29.00 42.31 -3.43
CA MET A 39 29.40 41.07 -2.71
C MET A 39 28.22 40.21 -2.28
N ALA A 40 27.02 40.80 -2.27
CA ALA A 40 25.79 40.09 -1.95
C ALA A 40 25.39 39.16 -3.10
N LYS A 41 25.07 37.93 -2.78
CA LYS A 41 24.60 36.89 -3.69
C LYS A 41 23.08 36.81 -3.61
N ASP A 42 22.41 36.79 -4.76
CA ASP A 42 20.97 36.53 -4.86
C ASP A 42 20.75 35.01 -4.96
N VAL A 43 20.04 34.44 -3.99
CA VAL A 43 19.90 32.98 -3.83
C VAL A 43 18.42 32.61 -3.76
N VAL A 44 18.08 31.50 -4.42
CA VAL A 44 16.75 30.90 -4.33
C VAL A 44 16.77 29.83 -3.25
N LEU A 45 16.28 30.16 -2.06
CA LEU A 45 16.15 29.24 -0.94
C LEU A 45 14.79 28.53 -0.99
N ILE A 46 14.77 27.21 -1.00
CA ILE A 46 13.57 26.38 -1.02
C ILE A 46 13.56 25.52 0.24
N VAL A 47 12.69 25.85 1.19
CA VAL A 47 12.57 25.11 2.46
C VAL A 47 11.25 24.34 2.45
N ASP A 48 11.33 23.01 2.46
CA ASP A 48 10.16 22.12 2.40
C ASP A 48 9.18 22.49 1.26
N GLY A 49 9.73 22.86 0.10
CA GLY A 49 8.95 23.27 -1.08
C GLY A 49 8.46 24.72 -1.07
N ARG A 50 8.68 25.49 0.01
CA ARG A 50 8.41 26.93 0.05
C ARG A 50 9.60 27.71 -0.50
N ARG A 51 9.40 28.35 -1.65
CA ARG A 51 10.43 29.18 -2.30
C ARG A 51 10.50 30.57 -1.66
N GLN A 52 11.72 31.02 -1.41
CA GLN A 52 12.08 32.35 -0.93
C GLN A 52 13.26 32.86 -1.76
N GLU A 53 13.25 34.13 -2.10
CA GLU A 53 14.38 34.80 -2.73
C GLU A 53 15.09 35.59 -1.64
N VAL A 54 16.36 35.24 -1.41
CA VAL A 54 17.15 35.77 -0.31
C VAL A 54 18.43 36.39 -0.85
N ARG A 55 18.80 37.51 -0.27
CA ARG A 55 20.06 38.19 -0.59
C ARG A 55 21.00 37.98 0.58
N SER A 56 22.13 37.32 0.33
CA SER A 56 23.03 36.85 1.39
C SER A 56 24.49 37.15 1.07
N PHE A 57 25.28 37.36 2.12
CA PHE A 57 26.73 37.50 2.04
C PHE A 57 27.47 36.20 2.34
N ALA A 58 26.76 35.17 2.82
CA ALA A 58 27.31 33.90 3.25
C ALA A 58 28.22 33.26 2.19
N ASP A 59 29.33 32.66 2.63
CA ASP A 59 30.29 31.99 1.76
C ASP A 59 29.92 30.53 1.49
N SER A 60 29.05 29.96 2.31
CA SER A 60 28.62 28.56 2.20
C SER A 60 27.11 28.40 2.39
N VAL A 61 26.60 27.23 1.96
CA VAL A 61 25.20 26.84 2.22
C VAL A 61 24.92 26.76 3.73
N HIS A 62 25.84 26.25 4.54
CA HIS A 62 25.65 26.15 5.99
C HIS A 62 25.43 27.52 6.64
N GLU A 63 26.25 28.50 6.28
CA GLU A 63 26.16 29.87 6.79
C GLU A 63 24.87 30.56 6.31
N LEU A 64 24.49 30.40 5.03
CA LEU A 64 23.22 30.87 4.51
C LEU A 64 22.04 30.36 5.35
N LEU A 65 22.01 29.07 5.67
CA LEU A 65 20.91 28.48 6.43
C LEU A 65 20.89 28.95 7.88
N ALA A 66 22.07 29.14 8.49
CA ALA A 66 22.19 29.68 9.85
C ALA A 66 21.68 31.13 9.93
N ASP A 67 22.06 31.98 8.98
CA ASP A 67 21.64 33.39 8.91
C ASP A 67 20.12 33.57 8.72
N HIS A 68 19.46 32.56 8.15
CA HIS A 68 18.02 32.57 7.87
C HIS A 68 17.20 31.70 8.84
N ASP A 69 17.78 31.31 9.99
CA ASP A 69 17.12 30.51 11.02
C ASP A 69 16.52 29.19 10.47
N VAL A 70 17.22 28.54 9.54
CA VAL A 70 16.83 27.24 8.96
C VAL A 70 17.71 26.15 9.57
N PRO A 71 17.31 25.56 10.71
CA PRO A 71 18.07 24.46 11.31
C PRO A 71 17.96 23.22 10.41
N PHE A 72 19.04 22.47 10.30
CA PHE A 72 19.02 21.15 9.66
C PHE A 72 19.86 20.15 10.47
N GLY A 73 19.49 18.88 10.41
CA GLY A 73 20.13 17.81 11.17
C GLY A 73 20.26 16.50 10.39
N ASP A 74 20.50 15.41 11.13
CA ASP A 74 20.65 14.10 10.55
C ASP A 74 19.35 13.62 9.87
N GLY A 75 19.48 13.17 8.62
CA GLY A 75 18.36 12.70 7.80
C GLY A 75 17.72 13.79 6.94
N ASP A 76 18.04 15.06 7.16
CA ASP A 76 17.62 16.16 6.29
C ASP A 76 18.39 16.12 4.96
N LEU A 77 17.74 16.58 3.90
CA LEU A 77 18.36 16.75 2.59
C LEU A 77 18.69 18.22 2.36
N VAL A 78 19.97 18.53 2.18
CA VAL A 78 20.45 19.87 1.81
C VAL A 78 21.19 19.77 0.46
N ARG A 79 20.73 20.53 -0.53
CA ARG A 79 21.28 20.56 -1.89
C ARG A 79 21.46 22.00 -2.39
N PRO A 80 22.66 22.42 -2.84
CA PRO A 80 23.95 21.74 -2.71
C PRO A 80 24.30 21.41 -1.25
N GLY A 81 25.25 20.50 -1.01
CA GLY A 81 25.61 20.07 0.36
C GLY A 81 26.09 21.25 1.23
N ALA A 82 25.95 21.13 2.55
CA ALA A 82 26.14 22.25 3.50
C ALA A 82 27.49 22.99 3.38
N ARG A 83 28.57 22.33 2.96
CA ARG A 83 29.90 22.94 2.77
C ARG A 83 30.14 23.52 1.38
N ALA A 84 29.18 23.40 0.46
CA ALA A 84 29.32 23.92 -0.88
C ALA A 84 29.40 25.45 -0.86
N PRO A 85 30.29 26.04 -1.68
CA PRO A 85 30.39 27.49 -1.77
C PRO A 85 29.11 28.09 -2.35
N LEU A 86 28.72 29.25 -1.84
CA LEU A 86 27.54 29.97 -2.31
C LEU A 86 27.89 30.88 -3.50
N ALA A 87 27.11 30.80 -4.57
CA ALA A 87 27.27 31.61 -5.77
C ALA A 87 25.97 32.34 -6.11
N ASP A 88 26.09 33.41 -6.90
CA ASP A 88 24.94 34.18 -7.35
C ASP A 88 23.99 33.34 -8.23
N GLY A 89 22.68 33.50 -8.02
CA GLY A 89 21.63 32.75 -8.69
C GLY A 89 21.48 31.28 -8.28
N VAL A 90 22.27 30.80 -7.31
CA VAL A 90 22.21 29.38 -6.90
C VAL A 90 20.87 29.05 -6.24
N ARG A 91 20.41 27.82 -6.46
CA ARG A 91 19.23 27.28 -5.77
C ARG A 91 19.69 26.40 -4.62
N VAL A 92 19.31 26.76 -3.40
CA VAL A 92 19.53 25.96 -2.21
C VAL A 92 18.19 25.33 -1.80
N GLU A 93 18.12 24.01 -1.79
CA GLU A 93 16.96 23.24 -1.36
C GLU A 93 17.26 22.54 -0.03
N VAL A 94 16.37 22.74 0.93
CA VAL A 94 16.35 22.06 2.23
C VAL A 94 15.04 21.29 2.35
N ARG A 95 15.13 20.00 2.64
CA ARG A 95 13.98 19.17 3.02
C ARG A 95 14.25 18.52 4.36
N HIS A 96 13.39 18.81 5.33
CA HIS A 96 13.52 18.23 6.66
C HIS A 96 12.98 16.80 6.69
N ALA A 97 13.64 15.96 7.48
CA ALA A 97 13.26 14.59 7.75
C ALA A 97 11.98 14.54 8.58
N ARG A 98 11.04 13.71 8.13
CA ARG A 98 9.71 13.53 8.73
C ARG A 98 9.55 12.06 9.11
N PRO A 99 9.28 11.74 10.38
CA PRO A 99 9.05 10.37 10.79
C PRO A 99 7.67 9.91 10.32
N ILE A 100 7.63 8.80 9.59
CA ILE A 100 6.39 8.14 9.19
C ILE A 100 6.27 6.76 9.82
N THR A 101 5.18 6.53 10.55
CA THR A 101 4.80 5.22 11.07
C THR A 101 3.81 4.60 10.09
N LEU A 102 4.29 3.68 9.27
CA LEU A 102 3.52 3.05 8.22
C LEU A 102 2.99 1.69 8.69
N THR A 103 1.69 1.47 8.60
CA THR A 103 1.04 0.17 8.86
C THR A 103 0.40 -0.36 7.58
N VAL A 104 1.04 -1.35 6.95
CA VAL A 104 0.54 -2.00 5.73
C VAL A 104 -0.05 -3.34 6.09
N ASP A 105 -1.36 -3.50 5.87
CA ASP A 105 -2.11 -4.74 6.16
C ASP A 105 -1.95 -5.28 7.60
N GLY A 106 -1.61 -4.39 8.54
CA GLY A 106 -1.37 -4.71 9.95
C GLY A 106 0.09 -4.92 10.33
N ARG A 107 1.04 -4.84 9.39
CA ARG A 107 2.48 -4.82 9.68
C ARG A 107 2.94 -3.37 9.81
N THR A 108 3.42 -3.00 10.99
CA THR A 108 3.86 -1.63 11.28
C THR A 108 5.38 -1.51 11.13
N SER A 109 5.83 -0.42 10.52
CA SER A 109 7.24 -0.05 10.39
C SER A 109 7.40 1.46 10.55
N ARG A 110 8.50 1.89 11.17
CA ARG A 110 8.88 3.30 11.25
C ARG A 110 9.93 3.61 10.19
N ARG A 111 9.77 4.71 9.47
CA ARG A 111 10.68 5.21 8.44
C ARG A 111 10.85 6.71 8.58
N LEU A 112 11.93 7.24 8.02
CA LEU A 112 12.13 8.67 7.83
C LEU A 112 12.03 8.96 6.33
N VAL A 113 11.36 10.06 5.99
CA VAL A 113 11.19 10.55 4.61
C VAL A 113 11.46 12.05 4.58
N THR A 114 11.86 12.60 3.43
CA THR A 114 12.00 14.07 3.24
C THR A 114 10.83 14.67 2.46
N ALA A 115 9.97 13.81 1.92
CA ALA A 115 8.76 14.20 1.21
C ALA A 115 7.77 14.98 2.09
N THR A 116 7.16 16.00 1.49
CA THR A 116 6.16 16.86 2.15
C THR A 116 4.73 16.36 1.98
N THR A 117 4.48 15.36 1.12
CA THR A 117 3.16 14.79 0.86
C THR A 117 3.16 13.26 0.98
N VAL A 118 2.01 12.67 1.31
CA VAL A 118 1.85 11.21 1.42
C VAL A 118 2.26 10.50 0.12
N ARG A 119 1.91 11.05 -1.05
CA ARG A 119 2.24 10.48 -2.36
C ARG A 119 3.75 10.36 -2.52
N ASP A 120 4.46 11.45 -2.26
CA ASP A 120 5.90 11.54 -2.50
C ASP A 120 6.65 10.74 -1.43
N ALA A 121 6.13 10.68 -0.20
CA ALA A 121 6.65 9.82 0.86
C ALA A 121 6.56 8.33 0.49
N LEU A 122 5.42 7.90 -0.08
CA LEU A 122 5.29 6.53 -0.58
C LEU A 122 6.18 6.27 -1.79
N ALA A 123 6.51 7.27 -2.61
CA ALA A 123 7.45 7.12 -3.70
C ALA A 123 8.89 6.96 -3.21
N GLU A 124 9.32 7.75 -2.21
CA GLU A 124 10.63 7.60 -1.56
C GLU A 124 10.82 6.24 -0.89
N LEU A 125 9.74 5.58 -0.47
CA LEU A 125 9.75 4.26 0.15
C LEU A 125 9.55 3.09 -0.85
N ASP A 126 9.59 3.34 -2.16
CA ASP A 126 9.32 2.37 -3.23
C ASP A 126 7.92 1.71 -3.13
N MET A 127 6.95 2.45 -2.59
CA MET A 127 5.56 2.00 -2.34
C MET A 127 4.51 2.77 -3.16
N ALA A 128 4.92 3.53 -4.17
CA ALA A 128 3.99 4.30 -5.02
C ALA A 128 2.95 3.43 -5.75
N ALA A 129 3.32 2.17 -6.06
CA ALA A 129 2.46 1.21 -6.74
C ALA A 129 1.32 0.69 -5.86
N LEU A 130 1.42 0.78 -4.52
CA LEU A 130 0.37 0.28 -3.63
C LEU A 130 -0.98 0.89 -3.98
N ARG A 131 -1.97 0.03 -4.20
CA ARG A 131 -3.37 0.40 -4.41
C ARG A 131 -4.16 -0.05 -3.20
N GLY A 132 -5.23 0.67 -2.86
CA GLY A 132 -6.04 0.32 -1.71
C GLY A 132 -6.64 1.50 -0.98
N ARG A 133 -7.14 1.23 0.22
CA ARG A 133 -7.71 2.23 1.11
C ARG A 133 -6.63 2.71 2.07
N MET A 134 -6.49 4.02 2.21
CA MET A 134 -5.51 4.66 3.09
C MET A 134 -6.24 5.46 4.17
N SER A 135 -5.59 5.67 5.32
CA SER A 135 -6.11 6.53 6.39
C SER A 135 -6.04 8.03 6.06
N ALA A 136 -5.18 8.41 5.12
CA ALA A 136 -4.96 9.77 4.66
C ALA A 136 -4.94 9.82 3.12
N PRO A 137 -5.51 10.86 2.45
CA PRO A 137 -5.34 11.08 1.02
C PRO A 137 -3.87 11.24 0.60
N ARG A 138 -3.58 10.93 -0.67
CA ARG A 138 -2.22 11.01 -1.23
C ARG A 138 -1.62 12.41 -1.25
N TYR A 139 -2.45 13.44 -1.34
CA TYR A 139 -2.02 14.84 -1.33
C TYR A 139 -1.99 15.43 0.07
N GLU A 140 -2.23 14.64 1.11
CA GLU A 140 -2.15 15.13 2.49
C GLU A 140 -0.70 15.51 2.83
N PRO A 141 -0.49 16.69 3.46
CA PRO A 141 0.82 17.07 3.95
C PRO A 141 1.33 16.13 5.03
N VAL A 142 2.63 15.78 4.99
CA VAL A 142 3.30 15.01 6.06
C VAL A 142 3.88 16.02 7.08
N PRO A 143 3.41 16.07 8.33
CA PRO A 143 3.93 17.00 9.33
C PRO A 143 5.38 16.74 9.73
N LEU A 144 6.09 17.77 10.19
CA LEU A 144 7.43 17.65 10.78
C LEU A 144 7.42 16.80 12.06
N SER A 145 6.34 16.89 12.84
CA SER A 145 6.11 16.06 14.04
C SER A 145 5.90 14.58 13.71
N GLY A 146 5.69 14.24 12.44
CA GLY A 146 5.48 12.89 11.94
C GLY A 146 4.03 12.58 11.58
N MET A 147 3.86 11.40 10.99
CA MET A 147 2.56 10.91 10.51
C MET A 147 2.40 9.41 10.78
N ALA A 148 1.21 8.99 11.19
CA ALA A 148 0.81 7.58 11.18
C ALA A 148 -0.08 7.30 9.96
N LEU A 149 0.37 6.41 9.07
CA LEU A 149 -0.34 6.08 7.84
C LEU A 149 -0.71 4.59 7.83
N ILE A 150 -2.01 4.28 7.70
CA ILE A 150 -2.52 2.91 7.59
C ILE A 150 -2.96 2.65 6.16
N ILE A 151 -2.45 1.58 5.56
CA ILE A 151 -2.76 1.15 4.20
C ILE A 151 -3.34 -0.26 4.22
N TYR A 152 -4.53 -0.40 3.64
CA TYR A 152 -5.16 -1.69 3.34
C TYR A 152 -5.02 -1.95 1.86
N THR A 153 -4.16 -2.89 1.49
CA THR A 153 -3.88 -3.16 0.07
C THR A 153 -5.10 -3.75 -0.61
N ARG A 154 -5.37 -3.26 -1.83
CA ARG A 154 -6.34 -3.87 -2.74
C ARG A 154 -5.70 -5.13 -3.30
N ARG A 155 -6.44 -6.24 -3.25
CA ARG A 155 -6.01 -7.53 -3.75
C ARG A 155 -7.17 -8.33 -4.31
N THR A 156 -6.90 -9.29 -5.20
CA THR A 156 -7.90 -10.22 -5.71
C THR A 156 -7.80 -11.55 -4.96
N VAL A 157 -8.94 -12.10 -4.57
CA VAL A 157 -9.06 -13.44 -3.98
C VAL A 157 -10.12 -14.24 -4.72
N HIS A 158 -10.01 -15.56 -4.68
CA HIS A 158 -10.98 -16.47 -5.29
C HIS A 158 -11.81 -17.10 -4.19
N ILE A 159 -13.12 -16.96 -4.19
CA ILE A 159 -14.00 -17.58 -3.20
C ILE A 159 -14.69 -18.77 -3.86
N VAL A 160 -14.55 -19.95 -3.27
CA VAL A 160 -15.27 -21.18 -3.66
C VAL A 160 -16.29 -21.48 -2.59
N ALA A 161 -17.57 -21.28 -2.89
CA ALA A 161 -18.67 -21.53 -1.96
C ALA A 161 -19.88 -22.07 -2.74
N ASN A 162 -20.58 -23.06 -2.16
CA ASN A 162 -21.76 -23.70 -2.79
C ASN A 162 -21.49 -24.16 -4.23
N GLY A 163 -20.32 -24.79 -4.43
CA GLY A 163 -19.87 -25.25 -5.75
C GLY A 163 -19.58 -24.16 -6.79
N THR A 164 -19.58 -22.87 -6.41
CA THR A 164 -19.34 -21.77 -7.34
C THR A 164 -18.04 -21.04 -6.99
N ARG A 165 -17.19 -20.78 -8.00
CA ARG A 165 -16.01 -19.91 -7.86
C ARG A 165 -16.36 -18.47 -8.23
N ARG A 166 -15.96 -17.51 -7.38
CA ARG A 166 -16.14 -16.08 -7.59
C ARG A 166 -14.86 -15.32 -7.30
N ASP A 167 -14.48 -14.43 -8.20
CA ASP A 167 -13.32 -13.56 -8.02
C ASP A 167 -13.75 -12.27 -7.35
N VAL A 168 -13.09 -11.92 -6.25
CA VAL A 168 -13.45 -10.77 -5.43
C VAL A 168 -12.23 -9.89 -5.18
N THR A 169 -12.30 -8.65 -5.63
CA THR A 169 -11.35 -7.61 -5.25
C THR A 169 -11.71 -7.07 -3.87
N THR A 170 -10.76 -7.07 -2.93
CA THR A 170 -11.00 -6.72 -1.53
C THR A 170 -9.85 -5.92 -0.90
N THR A 171 -10.16 -5.26 0.21
CA THR A 171 -9.20 -4.66 1.16
C THR A 171 -9.36 -5.27 2.56
N GLY A 172 -10.06 -6.40 2.66
CA GLY A 172 -10.35 -7.06 3.93
C GLY A 172 -9.10 -7.65 4.55
N ARG A 173 -8.88 -7.45 5.86
CA ARG A 173 -7.67 -7.94 6.55
C ARG A 173 -7.80 -9.40 6.99
N THR A 174 -9.01 -9.96 6.97
CA THR A 174 -9.28 -11.35 7.39
C THR A 174 -10.26 -12.02 6.43
N VAL A 175 -10.18 -13.35 6.31
CA VAL A 175 -11.14 -14.15 5.53
C VAL A 175 -12.59 -13.82 5.92
N ARG A 176 -12.87 -13.67 7.22
CA ARG A 176 -14.20 -13.25 7.72
C ARG A 176 -14.68 -11.93 7.11
N GLN A 177 -13.81 -10.93 7.06
CA GLN A 177 -14.15 -9.62 6.48
C GLN A 177 -14.38 -9.71 4.97
N VAL A 178 -13.62 -10.55 4.26
CA VAL A 178 -13.80 -10.78 2.83
C VAL A 178 -15.16 -11.43 2.57
N LEU A 179 -15.48 -12.55 3.22
CA LEU A 179 -16.76 -13.25 3.05
C LEU A 179 -17.95 -12.32 3.36
N LYS A 180 -17.87 -11.57 4.47
CA LYS A 180 -18.91 -10.59 4.84
C LYS A 180 -19.14 -9.52 3.76
N ARG A 181 -18.06 -8.95 3.20
CA ARG A 181 -18.15 -7.91 2.16
C ARG A 181 -18.61 -8.47 0.81
N ALA A 182 -18.29 -9.72 0.53
CA ALA A 182 -18.72 -10.44 -0.67
C ALA A 182 -20.18 -10.96 -0.57
N GLY A 183 -20.85 -10.75 0.58
CA GLY A 183 -22.22 -11.26 0.81
C GLY A 183 -22.29 -12.78 0.86
N ILE A 184 -21.20 -13.46 1.21
CA ILE A 184 -21.16 -14.92 1.32
C ILE A 184 -21.53 -15.32 2.75
N SER A 185 -22.71 -15.90 2.89
CA SER A 185 -23.19 -16.54 4.11
C SER A 185 -22.76 -18.01 4.16
N TYR A 186 -22.60 -18.54 5.37
CA TYR A 186 -22.24 -19.93 5.63
C TYR A 186 -22.89 -20.39 6.93
N GLU A 187 -23.15 -21.69 7.04
CA GLU A 187 -23.84 -22.29 8.19
C GLU A 187 -22.90 -22.45 9.40
N PRO A 188 -23.43 -22.47 10.64
CA PRO A 188 -22.64 -22.88 11.81
C PRO A 188 -21.99 -24.25 11.59
N GLY A 189 -20.70 -24.36 11.90
CA GLY A 189 -19.94 -25.61 11.68
C GLY A 189 -19.35 -25.77 10.28
N SER A 190 -19.66 -24.87 9.33
CA SER A 190 -19.00 -24.86 8.01
C SER A 190 -17.48 -24.82 8.15
N LEU A 191 -16.77 -25.54 7.29
CA LEU A 191 -15.31 -25.53 7.27
C LEU A 191 -14.83 -24.44 6.31
N ILE A 192 -14.10 -23.46 6.83
CA ILE A 192 -13.56 -22.35 6.02
C ILE A 192 -12.04 -22.44 5.97
N ARG A 193 -11.50 -22.49 4.75
CA ARG A 193 -10.06 -22.55 4.48
C ARG A 193 -9.65 -21.39 3.55
N PRO A 194 -8.64 -20.58 3.90
CA PRO A 194 -7.98 -20.48 5.20
C PRO A 194 -8.95 -20.09 6.34
N PRO A 195 -8.56 -20.28 7.62
CA PRO A 195 -9.43 -19.95 8.76
C PRO A 195 -9.92 -18.50 8.75
N LEU A 196 -11.08 -18.24 9.36
CA LEU A 196 -11.74 -16.92 9.36
C LEU A 196 -10.86 -15.74 9.82
N ARG A 197 -9.84 -15.98 10.65
CA ARG A 197 -8.90 -14.97 11.15
C ARG A 197 -7.65 -14.78 10.28
N ALA A 198 -7.40 -15.68 9.34
CA ALA A 198 -6.24 -15.63 8.47
C ALA A 198 -6.32 -14.43 7.52
N PHE A 199 -5.17 -13.89 7.16
CA PHE A 199 -5.03 -12.86 6.13
C PHE A 199 -5.05 -13.52 4.75
N PRO A 200 -6.01 -13.20 3.86
CA PRO A 200 -5.97 -13.70 2.49
C PRO A 200 -5.05 -12.80 1.67
N GLY A 201 -3.96 -13.34 1.12
CA GLY A 201 -3.06 -12.65 0.21
C GLY A 201 -3.61 -12.52 -1.22
N GLU A 202 -2.84 -11.91 -2.11
CA GLU A 202 -3.16 -11.88 -3.55
C GLU A 202 -3.31 -13.32 -4.10
N GLY A 203 -4.35 -13.55 -4.91
CA GLY A 203 -4.65 -14.85 -5.50
C GLY A 203 -5.08 -15.95 -4.52
N SER A 204 -5.29 -15.62 -3.23
CA SER A 204 -5.70 -16.64 -2.25
C SER A 204 -7.06 -17.24 -2.60
N VAL A 205 -7.16 -18.57 -2.49
CA VAL A 205 -8.42 -19.30 -2.62
C VAL A 205 -9.05 -19.48 -1.25
N ILE A 206 -10.24 -18.93 -1.05
CA ILE A 206 -11.07 -19.06 0.15
C ILE A 206 -12.17 -20.07 -0.16
N THR A 207 -12.06 -21.25 0.42
CA THR A 207 -13.04 -22.33 0.28
C THR A 207 -13.98 -22.34 1.48
N VAL A 208 -15.28 -22.40 1.20
CA VAL A 208 -16.35 -22.58 2.18
C VAL A 208 -16.99 -23.93 1.90
N LEU A 209 -16.78 -24.88 2.80
CA LEU A 209 -17.37 -26.21 2.74
C LEU A 209 -18.52 -26.36 3.73
N PRO A 210 -19.48 -27.25 3.46
CA PRO A 210 -20.54 -27.60 4.41
C PRO A 210 -19.97 -28.14 5.73
N PRO A 211 -20.74 -28.08 6.82
CA PRO A 211 -20.36 -28.76 8.06
C PRO A 211 -20.24 -30.27 7.84
N ARG A 212 -19.23 -30.89 8.45
CA ARG A 212 -19.11 -32.35 8.55
C ARG A 212 -19.92 -32.81 9.75
N THR A 213 -21.20 -33.12 9.53
CA THR A 213 -22.15 -33.51 10.59
C THR A 213 -22.07 -34.99 10.96
N GLU A 214 -21.54 -35.83 10.08
CA GLU A 214 -21.40 -37.28 10.30
C GLU A 214 -19.91 -37.66 10.29
N PRO A 215 -19.40 -38.31 11.36
CA PRO A 215 -18.00 -38.71 11.39
C PRO A 215 -17.74 -39.91 10.49
N VAL A 216 -16.64 -39.84 9.73
CA VAL A 216 -16.10 -41.01 9.02
C VAL A 216 -15.26 -41.83 9.98
N GLY A 217 -15.47 -43.15 10.03
CA GLY A 217 -14.71 -44.06 10.88
C GLY A 217 -13.26 -44.20 10.42
N ASP A 218 -12.33 -44.34 11.38
CA ASP A 218 -10.89 -44.37 11.12
C ASP A 218 -10.47 -45.50 10.16
N GLU A 219 -11.16 -46.63 10.17
CA GLU A 219 -10.94 -47.74 9.23
C GLU A 219 -11.29 -47.37 7.79
N VAL A 220 -12.36 -46.60 7.59
CA VAL A 220 -12.79 -46.13 6.27
C VAL A 220 -11.86 -45.03 5.78
N MET A 221 -11.44 -44.11 6.66
CA MET A 221 -10.48 -43.06 6.31
C MET A 221 -9.12 -43.61 5.85
N ARG A 222 -8.73 -44.81 6.31
CA ARG A 222 -7.45 -45.46 5.98
C ARG A 222 -7.46 -46.26 4.67
N LEU A 223 -8.61 -46.41 4.02
CA LEU A 223 -8.68 -47.03 2.70
C LEU A 223 -7.96 -46.18 1.65
N ASP A 224 -7.57 -46.80 0.54
CA ASP A 224 -6.86 -46.12 -0.55
C ASP A 224 -7.83 -45.37 -1.48
N TRP A 225 -8.31 -44.24 -0.96
CA TRP A 225 -9.22 -43.34 -1.67
C TRP A 225 -8.57 -42.68 -2.90
N ASP A 226 -7.25 -42.53 -2.90
CA ASP A 226 -6.53 -41.94 -4.01
C ASP A 226 -6.44 -42.93 -5.18
N ALA A 227 -6.20 -44.21 -4.91
CA ALA A 227 -6.22 -45.27 -5.93
C ALA A 227 -7.62 -45.45 -6.53
N LEU A 228 -8.68 -45.40 -5.72
CA LEU A 228 -10.05 -45.40 -6.24
C LEU A 228 -10.31 -44.19 -7.15
N ALA A 229 -9.97 -42.98 -6.69
CA ALA A 229 -10.15 -41.76 -7.47
C ALA A 229 -9.38 -41.79 -8.80
N MET A 230 -8.17 -42.33 -8.79
CA MET A 230 -7.34 -42.49 -9.98
C MET A 230 -8.00 -43.43 -11.01
N CYS A 231 -8.57 -44.55 -10.56
CA CYS A 231 -9.28 -45.47 -11.46
C CYS A 231 -10.59 -44.86 -12.00
N GLU A 232 -11.37 -44.18 -11.15
CA GLU A 232 -12.68 -43.65 -11.52
C GLU A 232 -12.61 -42.45 -12.48
N SER A 233 -11.70 -41.51 -12.24
CA SER A 233 -11.67 -40.24 -12.99
C SER A 233 -10.27 -39.84 -13.47
N GLY A 234 -9.25 -40.68 -13.28
CA GLY A 234 -7.85 -40.25 -13.43
C GLY A 234 -7.42 -39.24 -12.38
N GLY A 235 -8.16 -39.15 -11.26
CA GLY A 235 -7.94 -38.15 -10.22
C GLY A 235 -8.47 -36.75 -10.56
N ASP A 236 -9.33 -36.61 -11.58
CA ASP A 236 -9.90 -35.32 -11.97
C ASP A 236 -11.17 -34.98 -11.15
N PRO A 237 -11.11 -34.04 -10.19
CA PRO A 237 -12.29 -33.65 -9.41
C PRO A 237 -13.33 -32.88 -10.23
N THR A 238 -12.96 -32.37 -11.40
CA THR A 238 -13.84 -31.64 -12.31
C THR A 238 -14.46 -32.52 -13.39
N ALA A 239 -14.19 -33.83 -13.36
CA ALA A 239 -14.69 -34.79 -14.33
C ALA A 239 -16.20 -34.63 -14.55
N TYR A 240 -16.57 -34.36 -15.80
CA TYR A 240 -17.94 -34.08 -16.18
C TYR A 240 -18.27 -34.80 -17.49
N ASN A 241 -19.24 -35.71 -17.43
CA ASN A 241 -19.79 -36.35 -18.62
C ASN A 241 -21.19 -35.78 -18.91
N PRO A 242 -21.36 -34.91 -19.91
CA PRO A 242 -22.67 -34.32 -20.24
C PRO A 242 -23.73 -35.34 -20.67
N SER A 243 -23.33 -36.54 -21.08
CA SER A 243 -24.22 -37.61 -21.55
C SER A 243 -24.34 -38.77 -20.56
N GLY A 244 -23.58 -38.76 -19.47
CA GLY A 244 -23.50 -39.85 -18.49
C GLY A 244 -24.00 -39.43 -17.11
N PRO A 245 -24.42 -40.37 -16.25
CA PRO A 245 -25.03 -40.03 -14.97
C PRO A 245 -24.00 -39.75 -13.86
N TYR A 246 -22.69 -39.76 -14.16
CA TYR A 246 -21.60 -39.79 -13.18
C TYR A 246 -20.70 -38.56 -13.26
N TYR A 247 -20.30 -38.03 -12.11
CA TYR A 247 -19.59 -36.76 -12.00
C TYR A 247 -18.52 -36.76 -10.91
N GLY A 248 -17.46 -35.99 -11.15
CA GLY A 248 -16.41 -35.68 -10.20
C GLY A 248 -15.45 -36.84 -9.94
N LEU A 249 -14.63 -36.65 -8.91
CA LEU A 249 -13.47 -37.45 -8.55
C LEU A 249 -13.78 -38.95 -8.40
N TYR A 250 -14.95 -39.27 -7.85
CA TYR A 250 -15.40 -40.65 -7.58
C TYR A 250 -16.57 -41.08 -8.46
N GLN A 251 -16.81 -40.36 -9.57
CA GLN A 251 -17.86 -40.68 -10.54
C GLN A 251 -19.23 -40.89 -9.87
N PHE A 252 -19.62 -39.97 -8.99
CA PHE A 252 -20.89 -40.03 -8.28
C PHE A 252 -22.08 -39.90 -9.23
N SER A 253 -23.11 -40.73 -9.03
CA SER A 253 -24.44 -40.38 -9.51
C SER A 253 -25.06 -39.29 -8.63
N LEU A 254 -25.89 -38.41 -9.22
CA LEU A 254 -26.55 -37.34 -8.47
C LEU A 254 -27.43 -37.84 -7.31
N PRO A 255 -28.21 -38.93 -7.45
CA PRO A 255 -28.95 -39.49 -6.32
C PRO A 255 -28.05 -39.96 -5.17
N MET A 256 -26.93 -40.62 -5.46
CA MET A 256 -26.02 -41.09 -4.41
C MET A 256 -25.26 -39.95 -3.75
N TRP A 257 -24.89 -38.90 -4.50
CA TRP A 257 -24.35 -37.65 -3.95
C TRP A 257 -25.30 -37.01 -2.94
N GLN A 258 -26.58 -36.91 -3.30
CA GLN A 258 -27.62 -36.35 -2.44
C GLN A 258 -27.90 -37.23 -1.22
N LEU A 259 -27.84 -38.57 -1.36
CA LEU A 259 -28.05 -39.52 -0.27
C LEU A 259 -27.09 -39.27 0.90
N VAL A 260 -25.85 -38.88 0.61
CA VAL A 260 -24.82 -38.58 1.61
C VAL A 260 -24.71 -37.09 1.93
N GLY A 261 -25.75 -36.32 1.62
CA GLY A 261 -25.89 -34.91 1.99
C GLY A 261 -25.14 -33.93 1.07
N GLY A 262 -24.71 -34.38 -0.10
CA GLY A 262 -24.16 -33.51 -1.13
C GLY A 262 -25.23 -32.61 -1.75
N THR A 263 -24.88 -31.35 -2.01
CA THR A 263 -25.76 -30.38 -2.70
C THR A 263 -25.17 -30.02 -4.07
N GLY A 264 -26.01 -29.59 -5.02
CA GLY A 264 -25.54 -29.30 -6.39
C GLY A 264 -24.88 -30.50 -7.08
N MET A 265 -23.90 -30.24 -7.94
CA MET A 265 -23.18 -31.28 -8.68
C MET A 265 -21.87 -31.67 -7.99
N PRO A 266 -21.49 -32.97 -7.94
CA PRO A 266 -20.24 -33.42 -7.32
C PRO A 266 -18.99 -32.69 -7.82
N HIS A 267 -18.85 -32.56 -9.15
CA HIS A 267 -17.70 -31.92 -9.80
C HIS A 267 -17.55 -30.42 -9.51
N ALA A 268 -18.58 -29.78 -8.95
CA ALA A 268 -18.54 -28.37 -8.56
C ALA A 268 -17.84 -28.17 -7.21
N TRP A 269 -17.63 -29.25 -6.44
CA TRP A 269 -17.05 -29.20 -5.11
C TRP A 269 -15.56 -29.57 -5.11
N PRO A 270 -14.77 -29.02 -4.17
CA PRO A 270 -13.36 -29.39 -4.02
C PRO A 270 -13.17 -30.90 -3.76
N PRO A 271 -12.01 -31.49 -4.14
CA PRO A 271 -11.70 -32.90 -3.90
C PRO A 271 -12.00 -33.37 -2.48
N GLU A 272 -11.62 -32.56 -1.48
CA GLU A 272 -11.80 -32.86 -0.06
C GLU A 272 -13.26 -33.03 0.38
N GLU A 273 -14.21 -32.38 -0.29
CA GLU A 273 -15.64 -32.58 -0.05
C GLU A 273 -16.11 -33.85 -0.75
N GLN A 274 -15.67 -34.07 -1.99
CA GLN A 274 -16.01 -35.27 -2.74
C GLN A 274 -15.54 -36.55 -2.03
N THR A 275 -14.31 -36.55 -1.49
CA THR A 275 -13.75 -37.67 -0.72
C THR A 275 -14.52 -37.91 0.57
N TYR A 276 -14.87 -36.85 1.31
CA TYR A 276 -15.68 -36.99 2.52
C TYR A 276 -17.04 -37.64 2.22
N ARG A 277 -17.70 -37.25 1.14
CA ARG A 277 -18.98 -37.84 0.72
C ARG A 277 -18.81 -39.27 0.23
N ALA A 278 -17.71 -39.61 -0.45
CA ALA A 278 -17.42 -40.98 -0.90
C ALA A 278 -17.21 -41.91 0.30
N GLN A 279 -16.49 -41.44 1.31
CA GLN A 279 -16.32 -42.12 2.59
C GLN A 279 -17.65 -42.36 3.31
N LEU A 280 -18.50 -41.34 3.40
CA LEU A 280 -19.85 -41.49 3.96
C LEU A 280 -20.68 -42.49 3.16
N LEU A 281 -20.58 -42.49 1.82
CA LEU A 281 -21.31 -43.44 0.99
C LEU A 281 -20.88 -44.87 1.29
N TYR A 282 -19.58 -45.12 1.35
CA TYR A 282 -19.03 -46.43 1.72
C TYR A 282 -19.53 -46.90 3.10
N GLN A 283 -19.55 -46.00 4.09
CA GLN A 283 -20.12 -46.30 5.41
C GLN A 283 -21.62 -46.59 5.33
N ARG A 284 -22.38 -45.80 4.56
CA ARG A 284 -23.83 -45.93 4.40
C ARG A 284 -24.22 -47.27 3.80
N VAL A 285 -23.42 -47.78 2.87
CA VAL A 285 -23.61 -49.12 2.27
C VAL A 285 -22.91 -50.23 3.06
N ALA A 286 -22.40 -49.94 4.25
CA ALA A 286 -21.70 -50.87 5.13
C ALA A 286 -20.57 -51.64 4.41
N GLY A 287 -19.77 -50.92 3.62
CA GLY A 287 -18.63 -51.47 2.88
C GLY A 287 -18.98 -52.29 1.64
N ARG A 288 -20.26 -52.37 1.24
CA ARG A 288 -20.68 -52.97 -0.05
C ARG A 288 -20.35 -52.06 -1.23
N TRP A 289 -19.06 -51.83 -1.45
CA TRP A 289 -18.54 -50.94 -2.49
C TRP A 289 -18.84 -51.45 -3.90
N GLN A 290 -19.03 -52.75 -4.11
CA GLN A 290 -19.21 -53.38 -5.44
C GLN A 290 -20.42 -52.80 -6.19
N GLU A 291 -21.43 -52.33 -5.47
CA GLU A 291 -22.61 -51.70 -6.08
C GLU A 291 -22.37 -50.23 -6.45
N GLN A 292 -21.38 -49.59 -5.83
CA GLN A 292 -21.09 -48.17 -5.99
C GLN A 292 -19.95 -47.94 -6.99
N TRP A 293 -18.91 -48.77 -6.90
CA TRP A 293 -17.70 -48.74 -7.72
C TRP A 293 -17.37 -50.17 -8.21
N PRO A 294 -18.19 -50.78 -9.08
CA PRO A 294 -18.06 -52.18 -9.49
C PRO A 294 -16.72 -52.52 -10.13
N ASN A 295 -16.13 -51.58 -10.87
CA ASN A 295 -14.89 -51.80 -11.61
C ASN A 295 -13.66 -51.36 -10.82
N CYS A 296 -13.75 -50.26 -10.06
CA CYS A 296 -12.60 -49.65 -9.41
C CYS A 296 -12.55 -49.85 -7.89
N GLY A 297 -13.63 -50.28 -7.24
CA GLY A 297 -13.69 -50.31 -5.76
C GLY A 297 -12.73 -51.30 -5.11
N ALA A 298 -12.20 -52.28 -5.85
CA ALA A 298 -11.11 -53.14 -5.37
C ALA A 298 -9.84 -52.35 -5.03
N HIS A 299 -9.59 -51.20 -5.69
CA HIS A 299 -8.43 -50.35 -5.43
C HIS A 299 -8.41 -49.72 -4.04
N LEU A 300 -9.52 -49.72 -3.30
CA LEU A 300 -9.57 -49.25 -1.91
C LEU A 300 -8.66 -50.06 -0.96
N PHE A 301 -8.21 -51.25 -1.38
CA PHE A 301 -7.51 -52.21 -0.53
C PHE A 301 -6.07 -52.53 -0.97
N GLY A 302 -5.57 -51.90 -2.05
CA GLY A 302 -4.24 -52.17 -2.62
C GLY A 302 -4.26 -53.18 -3.75
#